data_AF-X6LJG2-F1
#
_entry.id   AF-X6LJG2-F1
#
_cell.length_a   1.000
_cell.length_b   1.000
_cell.length_c   1.000
_cell.angle_alpha   90.00
_cell.angle_beta   90.00
_cell.angle_gamma   90.00
#
_symmetry.space_group_name_H-M   'P 1'
#
loop_
_entity.id
_entity.type
_entity.pdbx_description
1 polymer ?
#
loop_
_entity_poly.entity_id
_entity_poly.type
_entity_poly.pdbx_seq_one_letter_code
_entity_poly.pdbx_strand_id
1 'polypeptide(L)'
;MSTQLNNIFQTLTDLPEPLAASQCLLFKNELLVCGGYETNYCYSYHTLKKQYKYICSYPNDVQLIGHCVVQLIHSYINSNEIHLLSFGGQGKNKMKETFSMKYKSVWEISEHQHDQYTNIGKLEDDLQGVRGLIGGINNDLLFITHYPENIEVIDLKTMKPLTGIKNNIIPKEIDTFGIYYHCF
;
A
#
# COMPACT_ATOMS: atom_id res chain seq x y z
N MET A 1 8.06 -19.71 43.86
CA MET A 1 8.53 -18.52 43.11
C MET A 1 7.80 -18.53 41.77
N SER A 2 6.79 -17.66 41.58
CA SER A 2 6.11 -17.56 40.29
C SER A 2 7.01 -16.83 39.31
N THR A 3 7.34 -17.47 38.20
CA THR A 3 7.98 -16.83 37.05
C THR A 3 7.05 -15.74 36.54
N GLN A 4 7.39 -14.49 36.82
CA GLN A 4 6.75 -13.32 36.23
C GLN A 4 7.05 -13.42 34.73
N LEU A 5 6.05 -13.83 33.94
CA LEU A 5 6.08 -13.66 32.49
C LEU A 5 6.19 -12.16 32.26
N ASN A 6 7.40 -11.67 32.00
CA ASN A 6 7.59 -10.35 31.43
C ASN A 6 6.75 -10.34 30.15
N ASN A 7 5.64 -9.61 30.17
CA ASN A 7 4.73 -9.52 29.03
C ASN A 7 5.54 -9.04 27.82
N ILE A 8 5.75 -9.95 26.87
CA ILE A 8 6.52 -9.71 25.64
C ILE A 8 5.78 -8.70 24.75
N PHE A 9 4.46 -8.58 24.95
CA PHE A 9 3.60 -7.62 24.25
C PHE A 9 3.16 -6.50 25.20
N GLN A 10 3.24 -5.27 24.70
CA GLN A 10 2.67 -4.10 25.34
C GLN A 10 1.44 -3.67 24.54
N THR A 11 0.31 -3.49 25.23
CA THR A 11 -0.89 -2.87 24.65
C THR A 11 -0.61 -1.40 24.34
N LEU A 12 -0.93 -0.98 23.11
CA LEU A 12 -0.80 0.41 22.66
C LEU A 12 -2.13 1.16 22.88
N THR A 13 -2.14 2.46 22.59
CA THR A 13 -3.39 3.23 22.54
C THR A 13 -4.36 2.63 21.54
N ASP A 14 -5.65 2.66 21.86
CA ASP A 14 -6.69 2.20 20.95
C ASP A 14 -6.64 2.97 19.62
N LEU A 15 -6.99 2.25 18.56
CA LEU A 15 -7.10 2.84 17.24
C LEU A 15 -8.23 3.87 17.20
N PRO A 16 -8.07 5.00 16.49
CA PRO A 16 -9.16 5.95 16.30
C PRO A 16 -10.40 5.33 15.64
N GLU A 17 -10.17 4.38 14.73
CA GLU A 17 -11.17 3.64 13.97
C GLU A 17 -10.73 2.18 13.77
N PRO A 18 -11.65 1.21 13.64
CA PRO A 18 -11.32 -0.16 13.27
C PRO A 18 -10.57 -0.20 11.94
N LEU A 19 -9.42 -0.88 11.94
CA LEU A 19 -8.60 -1.08 10.75
C LEU A 19 -8.69 -2.54 10.31
N ALA A 20 -9.16 -2.77 9.09
CA ALA A 20 -9.22 -4.10 8.48
C ALA A 20 -8.48 -4.08 7.14
N ALA A 21 -7.56 -5.02 6.94
CA ALA A 21 -6.74 -5.13 5.72
C ALA A 21 -6.01 -3.82 5.31
N SER A 22 -5.73 -2.93 6.27
CA SER A 22 -5.01 -1.68 6.07
C SER A 22 -3.57 -1.93 5.64
N GLN A 23 -3.05 -1.04 4.78
CA GLN A 23 -1.63 -1.06 4.42
C GLN A 23 -0.86 -0.15 5.35
N CYS A 24 0.27 -0.64 5.85
CA CYS A 24 1.08 0.09 6.80
C CYS A 24 2.54 0.18 6.34
N LEU A 25 3.17 1.33 6.53
CA LEU A 25 4.57 1.57 6.19
C LEU A 25 5.28 2.29 7.32
N LEU A 26 6.56 1.97 7.52
CA LEU A 26 7.41 2.65 8.49
C LEU A 26 8.03 3.91 7.84
N PHE A 27 7.91 5.05 8.52
CA PHE A 27 8.57 6.29 8.17
C PHE A 27 9.18 6.94 9.42
N LYS A 28 10.51 6.93 9.54
CA LYS A 28 11.22 7.39 10.75
C LYS A 28 10.64 6.70 12.01
N ASN A 29 10.11 7.49 12.95
CA ASN A 29 9.49 7.02 14.20
C ASN A 29 7.98 6.84 14.08
N GLU A 30 7.43 6.80 12.86
CA GLU A 30 6.00 6.75 12.58
C GLU A 30 5.64 5.47 11.83
N LEU A 31 4.54 4.84 12.23
CA LEU A 31 3.84 3.86 11.43
C LEU A 31 2.72 4.58 10.69
N LEU A 32 2.86 4.71 9.39
CA LEU A 32 1.80 5.22 8.52
C LEU A 32 0.80 4.11 8.26
N VAL A 33 -0.47 4.42 8.40
CA VAL A 33 -1.60 3.54 8.10
C VAL A 33 -2.39 4.21 6.99
N CYS A 34 -2.59 3.50 5.89
CA CYS A 34 -3.27 4.01 4.70
C CYS A 34 -4.53 3.19 4.43
N GLY A 35 -5.71 3.77 4.72
CA GLY A 35 -7.02 3.20 4.40
C GLY A 35 -7.19 1.72 4.78
N GLY A 36 -8.11 1.03 4.13
CA GLY A 36 -8.39 -0.38 4.37
C GLY A 36 -9.80 -0.78 3.94
N TYR A 37 -10.20 -2.00 4.28
CA TYR A 37 -11.58 -2.45 4.14
C TYR A 37 -12.50 -1.57 4.99
N GLU A 38 -13.47 -0.93 4.35
CA GLU A 38 -14.46 -0.02 4.97
C GLU A 38 -13.87 1.23 5.66
N THR A 39 -12.60 1.55 5.42
CA THR A 39 -11.96 2.77 5.93
C THR A 39 -11.13 3.46 4.87
N ASN A 40 -11.38 4.75 4.66
CA ASN A 40 -10.62 5.59 3.75
C ASN A 40 -9.66 6.53 4.48
N TYR A 41 -9.59 6.48 5.81
CA TYR A 41 -8.73 7.37 6.60
C TYR A 41 -7.28 6.90 6.64
N CYS A 42 -6.37 7.86 6.64
CA CYS A 42 -4.94 7.66 6.82
C CYS A 42 -4.51 8.27 8.15
N TYR A 43 -3.68 7.53 8.89
CA TYR A 43 -3.17 7.93 10.20
C TYR A 43 -1.67 7.73 10.28
N SER A 44 -1.02 8.54 11.11
CA SER A 44 0.35 8.31 11.57
C SER A 44 0.31 7.94 13.04
N TYR A 45 0.86 6.78 13.38
CA TYR A 45 1.13 6.39 14.76
C TYR A 45 2.59 6.67 15.10
N HIS A 46 2.83 7.58 16.04
CA HIS A 46 4.19 7.88 16.47
C HIS A 46 4.64 6.90 17.57
N THR A 47 5.64 6.09 17.27
CA THR A 47 6.14 5.00 18.14
C THR A 47 6.61 5.47 19.52
N LEU A 48 7.32 6.61 19.60
CA LEU A 48 7.77 7.19 20.88
C LEU A 48 6.65 7.90 21.65
N LYS A 49 5.80 8.68 20.97
CA LYS A 49 4.69 9.42 21.61
C LYS A 49 3.51 8.51 21.97
N LYS A 50 3.42 7.33 21.34
CA LYS A 50 2.35 6.35 21.48
C LYS A 50 0.97 6.96 21.21
N GLN A 51 0.86 7.71 20.11
CA GLN A 51 -0.36 8.43 19.74
C GLN A 51 -0.57 8.36 18.23
N TYR A 52 -1.84 8.31 17.85
CA TYR A 52 -2.28 8.46 16.47
C TYR A 52 -2.55 9.92 16.14
N LYS A 53 -2.28 10.32 14.90
CA LYS A 53 -2.69 11.60 14.33
C LYS A 53 -3.22 11.39 12.92
N TYR A 54 -4.36 12.01 12.62
CA TYR A 54 -4.93 12.01 11.29
C TYR A 54 -3.98 12.66 10.28
N ILE A 55 -3.88 12.06 9.09
CA ILE A 55 -3.12 12.60 7.95
C ILE A 55 -4.08 13.19 6.94
N CYS A 56 -4.92 12.33 6.36
CA CYS A 56 -5.77 12.61 5.20
C CYS A 56 -6.77 11.45 5.00
N SER A 57 -7.58 11.52 3.95
CA SER A 57 -8.45 10.44 3.54
C SER A 57 -8.40 10.23 2.03
N TYR A 58 -8.54 8.99 1.59
CA TYR A 58 -8.90 8.69 0.21
C TYR A 58 -10.33 9.22 -0.10
N PRO A 59 -10.73 9.34 -1.39
CA PRO A 59 -12.11 9.61 -1.75
C PRO A 59 -13.11 8.66 -1.06
N ASN A 60 -14.35 9.10 -0.83
CA ASN A 60 -15.32 8.29 -0.07
C ASN A 60 -15.85 7.08 -0.86
N ASP A 61 -15.73 7.10 -2.18
CA ASP A 61 -16.28 6.11 -3.11
C ASP A 61 -15.25 5.08 -3.58
N VAL A 62 -13.97 5.23 -3.22
CA VAL A 62 -12.94 4.27 -3.61
C VAL A 62 -13.05 2.96 -2.82
N GLN A 63 -12.88 1.83 -3.51
CA GLN A 63 -12.74 0.52 -2.87
C GLN A 63 -11.27 0.20 -2.59
N LEU A 64 -10.96 -0.06 -1.31
CA LEU A 64 -9.59 -0.32 -0.84
C LEU A 64 -9.39 -1.76 -0.35
N ILE A 65 -10.17 -2.71 -0.89
CA ILE A 65 -10.23 -4.11 -0.43
C ILE A 65 -8.92 -4.84 -0.73
N GLY A 66 -8.02 -4.85 0.25
CA GLY A 66 -6.68 -5.41 0.06
C GLY A 66 -5.86 -4.65 -0.98
N HIS A 67 -6.07 -3.32 -1.09
CA HIS A 67 -5.23 -2.45 -1.90
C HIS A 67 -3.76 -2.55 -1.48
N CYS A 68 -2.85 -2.09 -2.34
CA CYS A 68 -1.42 -2.08 -2.08
C CYS A 68 -0.90 -0.64 -1.98
N VAL A 69 0.02 -0.40 -1.03
CA VAL A 69 0.74 0.85 -0.90
C VAL A 69 2.24 0.55 -0.88
N VAL A 70 2.99 1.20 -1.75
CA VAL A 70 4.44 1.05 -1.88
C VAL A 70 5.15 2.39 -1.75
N GLN A 71 6.37 2.37 -1.20
CA GLN A 71 7.22 3.55 -1.13
C GLN A 71 7.99 3.73 -2.44
N LEU A 72 7.79 4.87 -3.11
CA LEU A 72 8.59 5.26 -4.27
C LEU A 72 10.00 5.64 -3.82
N ILE A 73 11.01 4.86 -4.26
CA ILE A 73 12.43 5.06 -3.91
C ILE A 73 13.05 6.05 -4.91
N HIS A 74 12.48 7.25 -5.04
CA HIS A 74 13.13 8.33 -5.79
C HIS A 74 14.15 9.02 -4.88
N SER A 75 15.35 8.44 -4.85
CA SER A 75 16.62 8.98 -4.36
C SER A 75 16.58 10.26 -3.50
N TYR A 76 16.42 10.16 -2.18
CA TYR A 76 17.11 11.05 -1.23
C TYR A 76 17.35 10.33 0.10
N ILE A 77 18.63 10.19 0.44
CA ILE A 77 19.13 9.54 1.66
C ILE A 77 18.75 10.34 2.93
N ASN A 78 18.21 11.57 2.78
CA ASN A 78 17.90 12.50 3.88
C ASN A 78 16.58 13.28 3.69
N SER A 79 15.58 12.76 2.96
CA SER A 79 14.31 13.51 2.81
C SER A 79 13.49 13.48 4.11
N ASN A 80 12.98 14.65 4.51
CA ASN A 80 11.92 14.77 5.53
C ASN A 80 10.54 14.36 4.99
N GLU A 81 10.53 13.67 3.85
CA GLU A 81 9.37 13.39 3.03
C GLU A 81 9.45 11.94 2.56
N ILE A 82 8.31 11.28 2.45
CA ILE A 82 8.16 9.96 1.82
C ILE A 82 7.12 10.06 0.72
N HIS A 83 7.42 9.45 -0.42
CA HIS A 83 6.54 9.41 -1.57
C HIS A 83 5.92 8.02 -1.64
N LEU A 84 4.60 7.95 -1.56
CA LEU A 84 3.85 6.70 -1.59
C LEU A 84 3.04 6.60 -2.87
N LEU A 85 2.88 5.38 -3.36
CA LEU A 85 1.97 5.03 -4.45
C LEU A 85 0.97 3.99 -3.93
N SER A 86 -0.31 4.27 -4.08
CA SER A 86 -1.43 3.44 -3.62
C SER A 86 -2.26 3.01 -4.82
N PHE A 87 -2.56 1.72 -4.93
CA PHE A 87 -3.33 1.17 -6.05
C PHE A 87 -4.07 -0.12 -5.71
N GLY A 88 -5.09 -0.42 -6.51
CA GLY A 88 -5.91 -1.62 -6.38
C GLY A 88 -6.93 -1.56 -5.25
N GLY A 89 -7.52 -2.71 -4.94
CA GLY A 89 -8.68 -2.84 -4.06
C GLY A 89 -10.03 -2.84 -4.79
N GLN A 90 -10.05 -2.46 -6.07
CA GLN A 90 -11.26 -2.45 -6.90
C GLN A 90 -11.41 -3.76 -7.69
N GLY A 91 -12.60 -4.37 -7.59
CA GLY A 91 -12.90 -5.63 -8.27
C GLY A 91 -13.11 -5.49 -9.79
N LYS A 92 -13.45 -6.62 -10.43
CA LYS A 92 -13.79 -6.66 -11.86
C LYS A 92 -14.91 -5.69 -12.22
N ASN A 93 -14.78 -5.01 -13.36
CA ASN A 93 -15.72 -4.00 -13.87
C ASN A 93 -15.89 -2.76 -12.96
N LYS A 94 -14.97 -2.52 -12.03
CA LYS A 94 -14.86 -1.28 -11.27
C LYS A 94 -13.75 -0.42 -11.85
N MET A 95 -13.96 0.89 -11.85
CA MET A 95 -12.93 1.86 -12.24
C MET A 95 -11.73 1.68 -11.30
N LYS A 96 -10.56 1.46 -11.88
CA LYS A 96 -9.31 1.35 -11.12
C LYS A 96 -8.85 2.74 -10.77
N GLU A 97 -8.29 2.91 -9.59
CA GLU A 97 -7.80 4.20 -9.13
C GLU A 97 -6.41 4.04 -8.51
N THR A 98 -5.53 4.95 -8.90
CA THR A 98 -4.15 5.02 -8.41
C THR A 98 -3.89 6.41 -7.84
N PHE A 99 -3.39 6.44 -6.62
CA PHE A 99 -3.10 7.67 -5.88
C PHE A 99 -1.62 7.73 -5.57
N SER A 100 -1.03 8.93 -5.64
CA SER A 100 0.22 9.20 -4.95
C SER A 100 -0.03 10.04 -3.70
N MET A 101 0.88 9.92 -2.75
CA MET A 101 0.93 10.82 -1.61
C MET A 101 2.37 11.26 -1.40
N LYS A 102 2.57 12.57 -1.37
CA LYS A 102 3.78 13.17 -0.82
C LYS A 102 3.54 13.49 0.66
N TYR A 103 4.09 12.67 1.53
CA TYR A 103 3.90 12.77 2.97
C TYR A 103 5.10 13.42 3.65
N LYS A 104 4.83 14.37 4.54
CA LYS A 104 5.73 14.90 5.56
C LYS A 104 5.18 14.51 6.91
N SER A 105 6.02 14.37 7.94
CA SER A 105 5.54 14.05 9.28
C SER A 105 4.48 15.03 9.76
N VAL A 106 3.25 14.57 10.03
CA VAL A 106 2.20 15.37 10.71
C VAL A 106 2.62 15.86 12.10
N TRP A 107 3.71 15.30 12.65
CA TRP A 107 4.26 15.68 13.94
C TRP A 107 5.28 16.82 13.85
N GLU A 108 5.79 17.11 12.65
CA GLU A 108 6.70 18.22 12.38
C GLU A 108 5.99 19.37 11.63
N ILE A 109 5.18 19.08 10.58
CA ILE A 109 4.48 20.07 9.72
C ILE A 109 3.20 19.44 9.12
N SER A 110 2.14 20.21 8.89
CA SER A 110 0.84 19.73 8.37
C SER A 110 0.60 19.96 6.86
N GLU A 111 1.62 19.80 6.02
CA GLU A 111 1.47 19.94 4.55
C GLU A 111 1.56 18.58 3.85
N HIS A 112 0.45 18.14 3.26
CA HIS A 112 0.38 16.91 2.46
C HIS A 112 -0.36 17.19 1.15
N GLN A 113 0.10 16.58 0.06
CA GLN A 113 -0.51 16.71 -1.25
C GLN A 113 -0.79 15.31 -1.82
N HIS A 114 -1.97 15.18 -2.40
CA HIS A 114 -2.42 14.02 -3.14
C HIS A 114 -2.58 14.40 -4.59
N ASP A 115 -1.93 13.65 -5.45
CA ASP A 115 -2.15 13.72 -6.88
C ASP A 115 -2.74 12.38 -7.33
N GLN A 116 -3.78 12.46 -8.15
CA GLN A 116 -4.34 11.28 -8.82
C GLN A 116 -3.53 11.03 -10.09
N TYR A 117 -3.12 9.78 -10.30
CA TYR A 117 -2.33 9.37 -11.47
C TYR A 117 -3.16 8.57 -12.47
N THR A 118 -2.54 8.25 -13.61
CA THR A 118 -3.03 7.23 -14.53
C THR A 118 -3.27 5.92 -13.78
N ASN A 119 -4.40 5.29 -14.09
CA ASN A 119 -4.84 4.08 -13.41
C ASN A 119 -3.93 2.89 -13.71
N ILE A 120 -3.57 2.15 -12.67
CA ILE A 120 -2.93 0.84 -12.74
C ILE A 120 -4.02 -0.23 -12.94
N GLY A 121 -3.79 -1.12 -13.90
CA GLY A 121 -4.75 -2.15 -14.30
C GLY A 121 -5.87 -1.64 -15.21
N LYS A 122 -6.67 -2.59 -15.69
CA LYS A 122 -7.76 -2.39 -16.64
C LYS A 122 -9.12 -2.57 -15.98
N LEU A 123 -10.18 -2.21 -16.70
CA LEU A 123 -11.55 -2.31 -16.18
C LEU A 123 -11.92 -3.77 -15.85
N GLU A 124 -11.48 -4.70 -16.68
CA GLU A 124 -11.73 -6.14 -16.56
C GLU A 124 -10.91 -6.84 -15.47
N ASP A 125 -9.87 -6.19 -14.94
CA ASP A 125 -9.01 -6.78 -13.91
C ASP A 125 -9.71 -6.81 -12.55
N ASP A 126 -9.42 -7.81 -11.74
CA ASP A 126 -9.76 -7.84 -10.33
C ASP A 126 -8.49 -7.55 -9.52
N LEU A 127 -8.43 -6.35 -8.93
CA LEU A 127 -7.30 -5.89 -8.12
C LEU A 127 -7.58 -5.96 -6.62
N GLN A 128 -8.63 -6.68 -6.20
CA GLN A 128 -8.81 -6.97 -4.78
C GLN A 128 -7.64 -7.83 -4.30
N GLY A 129 -7.12 -7.55 -3.10
CA GLY A 129 -6.00 -8.31 -2.54
C GLY A 129 -4.69 -8.25 -3.35
N VAL A 130 -4.55 -7.28 -4.26
CA VAL A 130 -3.35 -7.08 -5.10
C VAL A 130 -2.10 -6.91 -4.24
N ARG A 131 -0.95 -7.30 -4.78
CA ARG A 131 0.35 -7.02 -4.16
C ARG A 131 1.25 -6.31 -5.15
N GLY A 132 2.16 -5.51 -4.59
CA GLY A 132 3.13 -4.73 -5.34
C GLY A 132 4.50 -4.76 -4.68
N LEU A 133 5.55 -4.81 -5.49
CA LEU A 133 6.93 -4.65 -5.05
C LEU A 133 7.68 -3.75 -6.03
N ILE A 134 8.44 -2.79 -5.49
CA ILE A 134 9.35 -1.97 -6.30
C ILE A 134 10.71 -2.66 -6.33
N GLY A 135 11.27 -2.77 -7.53
CA GLY A 135 12.58 -3.36 -7.78
C GLY A 135 13.13 -3.00 -9.16
N GLY A 136 13.92 -3.90 -9.73
CA GLY A 136 14.76 -3.60 -10.90
C GLY A 136 16.09 -2.95 -10.48
N ILE A 137 17.06 -2.92 -11.39
CA ILE A 137 18.43 -2.48 -11.08
C ILE A 137 18.49 -1.04 -10.56
N ASN A 138 17.52 -0.20 -10.95
CA ASN A 138 17.44 1.19 -10.54
C ASN A 138 16.21 1.49 -9.65
N ASN A 139 15.53 0.47 -9.11
CA ASN A 139 14.24 0.65 -8.40
C ASN A 139 13.19 1.40 -9.24
N ASP A 140 13.18 1.17 -10.55
CA ASP A 140 12.33 1.84 -11.54
C ASP A 140 11.23 0.95 -12.11
N LEU A 141 11.08 -0.27 -11.58
CA LEU A 141 10.03 -1.20 -11.98
C LEU A 141 9.11 -1.52 -10.79
N LEU A 142 7.81 -1.48 -11.03
CA LEU A 142 6.78 -1.96 -10.12
C LEU A 142 6.26 -3.31 -10.60
N PHE A 143 6.54 -4.36 -9.84
CA PHE A 143 6.00 -5.69 -10.03
C PHE A 143 4.66 -5.78 -9.32
N ILE A 144 3.63 -6.22 -10.03
CA ILE A 144 2.27 -6.33 -9.54
C ILE A 144 1.81 -7.75 -9.74
N THR A 145 1.20 -8.32 -8.72
CA THR A 145 0.58 -9.65 -8.77
C THR A 145 -0.87 -9.54 -8.35
N HIS A 146 -1.77 -10.03 -9.20
CA HIS A 146 -3.20 -9.90 -8.99
C HIS A 146 -3.97 -11.09 -9.58
N TYR A 147 -5.23 -11.20 -9.19
CA TYR A 147 -6.12 -12.27 -9.64
C TYR A 147 -6.29 -12.30 -11.17
N PRO A 148 -6.45 -13.49 -11.78
CA PRO A 148 -6.34 -14.81 -11.15
C PRO A 148 -4.91 -15.21 -10.79
N GLU A 149 -3.96 -15.03 -11.70
CA GLU A 149 -2.58 -15.52 -11.57
C GLU A 149 -1.60 -14.58 -12.28
N ASN A 150 -1.99 -13.33 -12.48
CA ASN A 150 -1.27 -12.41 -13.35
C ASN A 150 -0.08 -11.77 -12.63
N ILE A 151 1.02 -11.63 -13.37
CA ILE A 151 2.12 -10.72 -13.06
C ILE A 151 2.13 -9.61 -14.10
N GLU A 152 2.04 -8.36 -13.65
CA GLU A 152 2.25 -7.17 -14.47
C GLU A 152 3.51 -6.45 -14.00
N VAL A 153 4.26 -5.85 -14.92
CA VAL A 153 5.42 -5.01 -14.58
C VAL A 153 5.22 -3.64 -15.19
N ILE A 154 5.26 -2.61 -14.36
CA ILE A 154 5.08 -1.22 -14.76
C ILE A 154 6.41 -0.48 -14.67
N ASP A 155 6.76 0.24 -15.72
CA ASP A 155 7.86 1.20 -15.69
C ASP A 155 7.41 2.44 -14.92
N LEU A 156 8.06 2.72 -13.78
CA LEU A 156 7.69 3.82 -12.88
C LEU A 156 8.00 5.22 -13.44
N LYS A 157 8.87 5.33 -14.45
CA LYS A 157 9.19 6.62 -15.08
C LYS A 157 8.09 7.02 -16.07
N THR A 158 7.56 6.05 -16.80
CA THR A 158 6.52 6.27 -17.81
C THR A 158 5.12 5.99 -17.30
N MET A 159 5.00 5.33 -16.15
CA MET A 159 3.75 4.80 -15.58
C MET A 159 2.98 3.94 -16.58
N LYS A 160 3.70 3.12 -17.35
CA LYS A 160 3.13 2.23 -18.38
C LYS A 160 3.53 0.78 -18.15
N PRO A 161 2.64 -0.18 -18.45
CA PRO A 161 2.98 -1.59 -18.45
C PRO A 161 4.08 -1.89 -19.48
N LEU A 162 5.04 -2.72 -19.09
CA LEU A 162 6.01 -3.27 -20.03
C LEU A 162 5.33 -4.30 -20.94
N THR A 163 5.62 -4.23 -22.24
CA THR A 163 5.10 -5.17 -23.23
C THR A 163 6.10 -6.31 -23.49
N GLY A 164 5.60 -7.48 -23.87
CA GLY A 164 6.45 -8.62 -24.26
C GLY A 164 7.05 -9.44 -23.11
N ILE A 165 6.54 -9.29 -21.88
CA ILE A 165 6.89 -10.16 -20.76
C ILE A 165 6.43 -11.59 -21.06
N LYS A 166 7.36 -12.55 -21.01
CA LYS A 166 7.06 -13.99 -21.15
C LYS A 166 6.78 -14.59 -19.78
N ASN A 167 5.89 -15.59 -19.73
CA ASN A 167 5.53 -16.32 -18.50
C ASN A 167 5.01 -15.38 -17.39
N ASN A 168 4.16 -14.42 -17.77
CA ASN A 168 3.54 -13.45 -16.87
C ASN A 168 2.35 -14.03 -16.08
N ILE A 169 2.31 -15.36 -15.94
CA ILE A 169 1.32 -16.10 -15.15
C ILE A 169 2.11 -16.85 -14.09
N ILE A 170 1.76 -16.67 -12.82
CA ILE A 170 2.42 -17.35 -11.71
C ILE A 170 2.13 -18.85 -11.84
N PRO A 171 3.16 -19.71 -11.97
CA PRO A 171 2.94 -21.14 -12.08
C PRO A 171 2.43 -21.69 -10.75
N LYS A 172 1.15 -22.02 -10.70
CA LYS A 172 0.53 -22.83 -9.65
C LYS A 172 -0.23 -23.99 -10.27
N GLU A 173 -0.26 -25.12 -9.56
CA GLU A 173 -1.35 -26.09 -9.72
C GLU A 173 -2.65 -25.33 -9.48
N ILE A 174 -3.56 -25.36 -10.45
CA ILE A 174 -4.78 -24.53 -10.53
C ILE A 174 -5.42 -24.44 -9.15
N ASP A 175 -5.13 -23.35 -8.44
CA ASP A 175 -5.72 -23.08 -7.14
C ASP A 175 -7.12 -22.59 -7.49
N THR A 176 -8.16 -23.27 -7.01
CA THR A 176 -9.55 -22.98 -7.42
C THR A 176 -10.01 -21.55 -7.11
N PHE A 177 -9.19 -20.79 -6.37
CA PHE A 177 -9.46 -19.45 -5.87
C PHE A 177 -8.50 -18.37 -6.39
N GLY A 178 -7.47 -18.70 -7.19
CA GLY A 178 -6.47 -17.73 -7.67
C GLY A 178 -5.59 -17.11 -6.57
N ILE A 179 -4.84 -16.05 -6.90
CA ILE A 179 -3.97 -15.34 -5.96
C ILE A 179 -4.61 -14.08 -5.37
N TYR A 180 -4.67 -14.04 -4.04
CA TYR A 180 -5.11 -12.89 -3.28
C TYR A 180 -4.30 -12.79 -1.97
N TYR A 181 -4.06 -11.57 -1.50
CA TYR A 181 -3.48 -11.30 -0.18
C TYR A 181 -2.11 -11.93 0.15
N HIS A 182 -1.38 -12.43 -0.84
CA HIS A 182 -0.09 -13.10 -0.65
C HIS A 182 1.02 -12.14 -0.22
N CYS A 183 2.24 -12.66 0.02
CA CYS A 183 3.43 -11.85 0.31
C CYS A 183 4.39 -11.94 -0.89
N PHE A 184 5.13 -10.85 -1.12
CA PHE A 184 6.33 -10.83 -1.96
C PHE A 184 7.58 -11.17 -1.15
#